data_AF-E8U504-F1
#
_entry.id   AF-E8U504-F1
#
_cell.length_a   1.000
_cell.length_b   1.000
_cell.length_c   1.000
_cell.angle_alpha   90.00
_cell.angle_beta   90.00
_cell.angle_gamma   90.00
#
_symmetry.space_group_name_H-M   'P 1'
#
loop_
_entity.id
_entity.type
_entity.pdbx_description
1 polymer ?
#
loop_
_entity_poly.entity_id
_entity_poly.type
_entity_poly.pdbx_seq_one_letter_code
_entity_poly.pdbx_strand_id
1 'polypeptide(L)'
;MLYQPTLVTKDFYDIVKKTIPEALAEPRFACFLDYLLFSRFLDEDTNYRVCPEHLLADMEDLSHKLDGKSRNYNRATIFPKEFEEATGLHLLSQGYRFKDGRASAYEIEIIPEPLKNALQLELLHPPTDKSQGVYLERGKPLSLSERQDKKRTFIERKENYMSRTDVPRPDVFYLNASSRTSTFLNRQHNARQKAAESAIEALPIYDADGKAKRGYVSQMLSYLPDTFEPFYEAKGDTHRIYTNGTSLQNLPSTVRKAILAPSKNYDLKAAQLAIMAKHWEVSELQALLENGEVWNTLCLSLGVPIGEKGKIKRLVYSTAFGMSPDNLAILYGQALGQLNSDATKNRPDEKARAHYLNLLESNKYLGALLQGRKRAAKRISSTKTARDADGKEHKPRDFSKSMVGGGKYRSMLAFEMQSREKWLMQPVIDFAQENEGKMLITLWLHDGVYIHFFKDDRSGKLEKEMIRRVNARAEEAGYATSLVLDA
;
A
#
# COMPACT_ATOMS: atom_id res chain seq x y z
N MET A 1 -10.81 2.45 9.53
CA MET A 1 -9.37 2.62 9.84
C MET A 1 -9.37 3.18 11.23
N LEU A 2 -8.86 2.44 12.22
CA LEU A 2 -8.79 2.96 13.58
C LEU A 2 -7.66 4.00 13.63
N TYR A 3 -7.91 5.11 14.32
CA TYR A 3 -6.85 6.08 14.63
C TYR A 3 -5.70 5.38 15.37
N GLN A 4 -4.46 5.67 14.98
CA GLN A 4 -3.25 5.19 15.65
C GLN A 4 -2.43 6.40 16.10
N PRO A 5 -2.28 6.64 17.41
CA PRO A 5 -1.70 7.88 17.90
C PRO A 5 -0.19 7.98 17.71
N THR A 6 0.23 9.13 17.20
CA THR A 6 1.58 9.73 17.11
C THR A 6 2.56 9.42 18.25
N LEU A 7 3.59 8.57 18.11
CA LEU A 7 4.77 8.71 18.98
C LEU A 7 5.65 9.84 18.46
N VAL A 8 5.82 10.88 19.28
CA VAL A 8 6.63 12.07 18.98
C VAL A 8 7.76 12.24 19.99
N THR A 9 8.80 12.99 19.65
CA THR A 9 9.83 13.35 20.64
C THR A 9 9.24 14.21 21.77
N LYS A 10 9.88 14.16 22.95
CA LYS A 10 9.49 14.99 24.09
C LYS A 10 9.61 16.48 23.78
N ASP A 11 10.64 16.87 23.03
CA ASP A 11 10.87 18.26 22.60
C ASP A 11 9.73 18.75 21.71
N PHE A 12 9.30 17.94 20.73
CA PHE A 12 8.15 18.28 19.89
C PHE A 12 6.87 18.44 20.72
N TYR A 13 6.59 17.50 21.63
CA TYR A 13 5.44 17.60 22.53
C TYR A 13 5.47 18.88 23.37
N ASP A 14 6.63 19.24 23.93
CA ASP A 14 6.76 20.44 24.77
C ASP A 14 6.59 21.73 23.96
N ILE A 15 7.00 21.73 22.68
CA ILE A 15 6.72 22.85 21.76
C ILE A 15 5.23 22.94 21.44
N VAL A 16 4.55 21.83 21.13
CA VAL A 16 3.09 21.82 20.93
C VAL A 16 2.38 22.36 22.17
N LYS A 17 2.76 21.88 23.36
CA LYS A 17 2.20 22.32 24.64
C LYS A 17 2.41 23.81 24.89
N LYS A 18 3.54 24.37 24.45
CA LYS A 18 3.83 25.80 24.58
C LYS A 18 3.09 26.65 23.55
N THR A 19 2.93 26.16 22.33
CA THR A 19 2.41 26.92 21.19
C THR A 19 0.90 26.86 21.06
N ILE A 20 0.29 25.71 21.35
CA ILE A 20 -1.16 25.45 21.24
C ILE A 20 -1.63 24.54 22.40
N PRO A 21 -1.50 24.98 23.66
CA PRO A 21 -1.85 24.16 24.83
C PRO A 21 -3.29 23.63 24.80
N GLU A 22 -4.22 24.38 24.19
CA GLU A 22 -5.64 24.03 24.06
C GLU A 22 -5.82 22.76 23.23
N ALA A 23 -4.97 22.51 22.23
CA ALA A 23 -5.00 21.28 21.46
C ALA A 23 -4.66 20.05 22.32
N LEU A 24 -3.91 20.22 23.40
CA LEU A 24 -3.54 19.15 24.34
C LEU A 24 -4.45 19.08 25.58
N ALA A 25 -5.32 20.08 25.77
CA ALA A 25 -6.26 20.11 26.89
C ALA A 25 -7.39 19.09 26.72
N GLU A 26 -7.78 18.80 25.47
CA GLU A 26 -8.76 17.79 25.13
C GLU A 26 -8.13 16.64 24.32
N PRO A 27 -8.21 15.38 24.78
CA PRO A 27 -7.68 14.22 24.07
C PRO A 27 -8.09 14.12 22.59
N ARG A 28 -9.37 14.40 22.29
CA ARG A 28 -9.91 14.38 20.92
C ARG A 28 -9.25 15.40 19.99
N PHE A 29 -8.92 16.59 20.50
CA PHE A 29 -8.23 17.62 19.72
C PHE A 29 -6.78 17.26 19.50
N ALA A 30 -6.11 16.67 20.50
CA ALA A 30 -4.74 16.20 20.33
C ALA A 30 -4.67 15.07 19.30
N CYS A 31 -5.64 14.16 19.30
CA CYS A 31 -5.75 13.09 18.30
C CYS A 31 -5.97 13.66 16.89
N PHE A 32 -6.82 14.68 16.76
CA PHE A 32 -7.09 15.30 15.47
C PHE A 32 -5.89 16.11 14.97
N LEU A 33 -5.23 16.89 15.83
CA LEU A 33 -3.98 17.57 15.51
C LEU A 33 -2.91 16.58 15.05
N ASP A 34 -2.71 15.49 15.80
CA ASP A 34 -1.79 14.43 15.42
C ASP A 34 -2.08 13.88 14.02
N TYR A 35 -3.36 13.62 13.73
CA TYR A 35 -3.79 13.16 12.41
C TYR A 35 -3.48 14.19 11.32
N LEU A 36 -3.79 15.47 11.55
CA LEU A 36 -3.50 16.53 10.58
C LEU A 36 -1.99 16.71 10.34
N LEU A 37 -1.17 16.55 11.36
CA LEU A 37 0.28 16.73 11.23
C LEU A 37 0.97 15.53 10.56
N PHE A 38 0.52 14.31 10.80
CA PHE A 38 1.27 13.09 10.45
C PHE A 38 0.56 12.13 9.49
N SER A 39 -0.74 12.30 9.21
CA SER A 39 -1.43 11.42 8.25
C SER A 39 -0.89 11.59 6.82
N ARG A 40 -0.75 10.46 6.12
CA ARG A 40 -0.45 10.40 4.68
C ARG A 40 -1.64 10.09 3.82
N PHE A 41 -2.83 9.94 4.42
CA PHE A 41 -4.03 9.77 3.64
C PHE A 41 -4.45 11.14 3.09
N LEU A 42 -3.78 11.54 2.02
CA LEU A 42 -3.96 12.82 1.35
C LEU A 42 -4.89 12.64 0.15
N ASP A 43 -5.71 13.67 -0.08
CA ASP A 43 -6.50 13.78 -1.28
C ASP A 43 -5.59 13.94 -2.51
N GLU A 44 -5.91 13.26 -3.60
CA GLU A 44 -5.06 13.27 -4.81
C GLU A 44 -5.13 14.62 -5.53
N ASP A 45 -6.24 15.34 -5.38
CA ASP A 45 -6.42 16.66 -5.99
C ASP A 45 -5.82 17.73 -5.04
N THR A 46 -6.38 17.96 -3.86
CA THR A 46 -5.95 19.07 -2.99
C THR A 46 -4.69 18.84 -2.19
N ASN A 47 -4.23 17.58 -2.08
CA ASN A 47 -3.17 17.17 -1.15
C ASN A 47 -3.51 17.40 0.33
N TYR A 48 -4.78 17.68 0.67
CA TYR A 48 -5.26 17.85 2.04
C TYR A 48 -5.46 16.49 2.72
N ARG A 49 -5.42 16.44 4.05
CA ARG A 49 -5.58 15.19 4.82
C ARG A 49 -7.04 14.75 4.79
N VAL A 50 -7.31 13.62 4.15
CA VAL A 50 -8.63 13.00 4.11
C VAL A 50 -8.93 12.40 5.48
N CYS A 51 -9.96 12.91 6.13
CA CYS A 51 -10.47 12.47 7.43
C CYS A 51 -11.84 11.80 7.23
N PRO A 52 -11.92 10.46 7.30
CA PRO A 52 -13.20 9.76 7.26
C PRO A 52 -14.07 10.06 8.48
N GLU A 53 -15.40 10.08 8.32
CA GLU A 53 -16.35 10.28 9.42
C GLU A 53 -16.16 9.30 10.59
N HIS A 54 -15.84 8.04 10.29
CA HIS A 54 -15.58 7.04 11.33
C HIS A 54 -14.36 7.35 12.17
N LEU A 55 -13.35 7.98 11.58
CA LEU A 55 -12.17 8.41 12.32
C LEU A 55 -12.52 9.55 13.27
N LEU A 56 -13.31 10.53 12.81
CA LEU A 56 -13.79 11.62 13.66
C LEU A 56 -14.68 11.10 14.79
N ALA A 57 -15.57 10.15 14.47
CA ALA A 57 -16.41 9.51 15.48
C ALA A 57 -15.57 8.73 16.50
N ASP A 58 -14.53 8.00 16.07
CA ASP A 58 -13.59 7.32 16.97
C ASP A 58 -12.90 8.32 17.91
N MET A 59 -12.48 9.49 17.41
CA MET A 59 -11.86 10.54 18.21
C MET A 59 -12.83 11.15 19.24
N GLU A 60 -14.13 11.15 18.95
CA GLU A 60 -15.18 11.62 19.88
C GLU A 60 -15.77 10.50 20.77
N ASP A 61 -15.28 9.26 20.68
CA ASP A 61 -15.87 8.06 21.33
C ASP A 61 -17.34 7.81 20.92
N LEU A 62 -17.65 8.15 19.66
CA LEU A 62 -18.99 8.07 19.06
C LEU A 62 -19.09 7.00 17.97
N SER A 63 -18.11 6.10 17.85
CA SER A 63 -18.08 5.03 16.83
C SER A 63 -19.35 4.18 16.82
N HIS A 64 -19.90 3.91 18.01
CA HIS A 64 -21.16 3.17 18.20
C HIS A 64 -22.37 3.81 17.49
N LYS A 65 -22.32 5.13 17.20
CA LYS A 65 -23.38 5.84 16.47
C LYS A 65 -23.35 5.60 14.97
N LEU A 66 -22.27 5.03 14.44
CA LEU A 66 -22.10 4.69 13.03
C LEU A 66 -22.59 3.28 12.67
N ASP A 67 -22.66 2.38 13.66
CA ASP A 67 -23.03 0.97 13.47
C ASP A 67 -24.55 0.75 13.32
N GLY A 68 -25.36 1.83 13.37
CA GLY A 68 -26.82 1.79 13.24
C GLY A 68 -27.36 2.29 11.89
N LYS A 69 -28.66 2.06 11.64
CA LYS A 69 -29.43 2.73 10.56
C LYS A 69 -29.49 4.27 10.72
N SER A 70 -28.98 4.81 11.82
CA SER A 70 -28.83 6.25 12.06
C SER A 70 -27.70 6.81 11.19
N ARG A 71 -28.06 7.32 10.01
CA ARG A 71 -27.18 8.11 9.13
C ARG A 71 -26.85 9.51 9.70
N ASN A 72 -26.81 9.66 11.03
CA ASN A 72 -26.91 10.96 11.70
C ASN A 72 -25.61 11.48 12.31
N TYR A 73 -24.46 10.87 12.01
CA TYR A 73 -23.18 11.48 12.39
C TYR A 73 -22.86 12.65 11.44
N ASN A 74 -23.57 13.77 11.62
CA ASN A 74 -23.36 15.02 10.88
C ASN A 74 -22.34 15.95 11.58
N ARG A 75 -21.47 15.39 12.44
CA ARG A 75 -20.47 16.17 13.17
C ARG A 75 -19.17 16.38 12.40
N ALA A 76 -19.07 15.86 11.17
CA ALA A 76 -17.91 16.12 10.30
C ALA A 76 -17.67 17.62 10.04
N THR A 77 -18.68 18.48 10.21
CA THR A 77 -18.51 19.94 10.16
C THR A 77 -18.39 20.58 11.54
N ILE A 78 -19.01 20.00 12.56
CA ILE A 78 -19.05 20.55 13.93
C ILE A 78 -17.72 20.36 14.63
N PHE A 79 -17.18 19.13 14.63
CA PHE A 79 -15.95 18.81 15.36
C PHE A 79 -14.72 19.62 14.88
N PRO A 80 -14.44 19.75 13.56
CA PRO A 80 -13.35 20.61 13.10
C PRO A 80 -13.54 22.07 13.51
N LYS A 81 -14.78 22.57 13.51
CA LYS A 81 -15.05 23.95 13.94
C LYS A 81 -14.80 24.14 15.44
N GLU A 82 -15.22 23.20 16.28
CA GLU A 82 -14.89 23.18 17.71
C GLU A 82 -13.36 23.19 17.91
N PHE A 83 -12.62 22.44 17.09
CA PHE A 83 -11.16 22.44 17.10
C PHE A 83 -10.57 23.79 16.68
N GLU A 84 -11.04 24.43 15.61
CA GLU A 84 -10.59 25.77 15.21
C GLU A 84 -10.86 26.80 16.30
N GLU A 85 -12.07 26.81 16.88
CA GLU A 85 -12.49 27.72 17.94
C GLU A 85 -11.65 27.55 19.21
N ALA A 86 -11.30 26.31 19.57
CA ALA A 86 -10.50 26.02 20.76
C ALA A 86 -9.00 26.30 20.57
N THR A 87 -8.43 25.95 19.41
CA THR A 87 -6.97 25.98 19.19
C THR A 87 -6.48 27.24 18.48
N GLY A 88 -7.38 28.00 17.86
CA GLY A 88 -7.04 29.13 17.00
C GLY A 88 -6.36 28.72 15.67
N LEU A 89 -6.26 27.43 15.38
CA LEU A 89 -5.71 26.94 14.10
C LEU A 89 -6.81 26.95 13.05
N HIS A 90 -6.66 27.76 12.01
CA HIS A 90 -7.60 27.78 10.88
C HIS A 90 -7.44 26.57 9.97
N LEU A 91 -8.56 25.96 9.59
CA LEU A 91 -8.61 24.78 8.73
C LEU A 91 -9.18 25.15 7.36
N LEU A 92 -8.40 24.91 6.31
CA LEU A 92 -8.95 24.79 4.97
C LEU A 92 -9.66 23.45 4.88
N SER A 93 -10.92 23.46 4.48
CA SER A 93 -11.71 22.23 4.31
C SER A 93 -12.23 22.10 2.88
N GLN A 94 -12.25 20.87 2.39
CA GLN A 94 -12.95 20.52 1.16
C GLN A 94 -13.86 19.33 1.44
N GLY A 95 -15.15 19.48 1.11
CA GLY A 95 -16.09 18.37 1.18
C GLY A 95 -15.67 17.27 0.22
N TYR A 96 -15.25 16.12 0.75
CA TYR A 96 -14.64 15.06 -0.05
C TYR A 96 -15.59 13.89 -0.24
N ARG A 97 -15.93 13.55 -1.49
CA ARG A 97 -16.87 12.45 -1.78
C ARG A 97 -16.19 11.10 -1.94
N PHE A 98 -15.36 10.68 -1.00
CA PHE A 98 -14.91 9.28 -0.96
C PHE A 98 -15.96 8.42 -0.24
N LYS A 99 -16.47 7.41 -0.95
CA LYS A 99 -17.54 6.49 -0.49
C LYS A 99 -18.77 7.21 0.07
N ASP A 100 -19.58 7.80 -0.82
CA ASP A 100 -20.90 8.33 -0.51
C ASP A 100 -20.94 9.56 0.43
N GLY A 101 -19.90 10.40 0.40
CA GLY A 101 -19.87 11.67 1.14
C GLY A 101 -19.49 11.57 2.62
N ARG A 102 -18.77 10.52 3.01
CA ARG A 102 -18.43 10.21 4.41
C ARG A 102 -16.99 10.56 4.81
N ALA A 103 -16.40 11.53 4.14
CA ALA A 103 -15.07 12.02 4.43
C ALA A 103 -14.97 13.50 4.10
N SER A 104 -14.06 14.18 4.76
CA SER A 104 -13.70 15.57 4.45
C SER A 104 -12.19 15.67 4.40
N ALA A 105 -11.67 16.56 3.57
CA ALA A 105 -10.23 16.81 3.50
C ALA A 105 -9.92 18.12 4.23
N TYR A 106 -8.91 18.10 5.10
CA TYR A 106 -8.52 19.26 5.91
C TYR A 106 -7.02 19.57 5.77
N GLU A 107 -6.69 20.85 5.83
CA GLU A 107 -5.32 21.38 5.92
C GLU A 107 -5.28 22.49 6.95
N ILE A 108 -4.23 22.57 7.76
CA ILE A 108 -4.00 23.74 8.63
C ILE A 108 -3.49 24.86 7.75
N GLU A 109 -4.25 25.95 7.63
CA GLU A 109 -3.93 27.07 6.74
C GLU A 109 -2.57 27.68 7.07
N ILE A 110 -2.32 27.94 8.36
CA ILE A 110 -1.08 28.51 8.87
C ILE A 110 -0.66 27.74 10.12
N ILE A 111 0.41 26.96 10.00
CA ILE A 111 1.06 26.33 11.16
C ILE A 111 1.95 27.39 11.83
N PRO A 112 1.78 27.66 13.15
CA PRO A 112 2.64 28.59 13.87
C PRO A 112 4.12 28.25 13.68
N GLU A 113 4.96 29.26 13.44
CA GLU A 113 6.37 29.05 13.05
C GLU A 113 7.17 28.19 14.03
N PRO A 114 7.02 28.31 15.38
CA PRO A 114 7.68 27.40 16.31
C PRO A 114 7.27 25.93 16.11
N LEU A 115 5.98 25.68 15.88
CA LEU A 115 5.44 24.34 15.64
C LEU A 115 5.88 23.80 14.28
N LYS A 116 5.90 24.65 13.24
CA LYS A 116 6.37 24.28 11.91
C LYS A 116 7.84 23.84 11.91
N ASN A 117 8.70 24.59 12.60
CA ASN A 117 10.12 24.24 12.75
C ASN A 117 10.30 22.95 13.56
N ALA A 118 9.55 22.80 14.66
CA ALA A 118 9.55 21.58 15.45
C ALA A 118 9.07 20.37 14.63
N LEU A 119 8.02 20.53 13.82
CA LEU A 119 7.49 19.48 12.96
C LEU A 119 8.52 19.05 11.91
N GLN A 120 9.26 19.98 11.32
CA GLN A 120 10.33 19.64 10.39
C GLN A 120 11.42 18.81 11.07
N LEU A 121 11.85 19.19 12.27
CA LEU A 121 12.81 18.43 13.06
C LEU A 121 12.26 17.06 13.46
N GLU A 122 11.00 16.98 13.85
CA GLU A 122 10.32 15.73 14.21
C GLU A 122 10.22 14.77 13.01
N LEU A 123 9.95 15.28 11.81
CA LEU A 123 9.91 14.47 10.59
C LEU A 123 11.30 14.04 10.13
N LEU A 124 12.35 14.79 10.50
CA LEU A 124 13.75 14.47 10.23
C LEU A 124 14.31 13.44 11.21
N HIS A 125 13.97 13.59 12.49
CA HIS A 125 14.48 12.82 13.63
C HIS A 125 13.34 12.30 14.52
N PRO A 126 12.40 11.51 13.96
CA PRO A 126 11.31 10.91 14.72
C PRO A 126 11.87 9.94 15.78
N PRO A 127 11.18 9.71 16.91
CA PRO A 127 11.63 8.78 17.93
C PRO A 127 11.72 7.37 17.33
N THR A 128 12.94 6.83 17.26
CA THR A 128 13.17 5.46 16.75
C THR A 128 13.02 4.42 17.86
N ASP A 129 13.22 4.82 19.11
CA ASP A 129 12.94 4.02 20.30
C ASP A 129 11.60 4.41 20.94
N LYS A 130 10.70 3.43 21.09
CA LYS A 130 9.40 3.59 21.78
C LYS A 130 9.55 4.04 23.24
N SER A 131 10.73 3.89 23.85
CA SER A 131 11.03 4.39 25.20
C SER A 131 11.29 5.90 25.24
N GLN A 132 11.76 6.47 24.11
CA GLN A 132 12.10 7.89 23.98
C GLN A 132 10.95 8.74 23.45
N GLY A 133 10.00 8.12 22.73
CA GLY A 133 8.80 8.78 22.24
C GLY A 133 7.69 8.92 23.30
N VAL A 134 6.91 9.98 23.19
CA VAL A 134 5.68 10.22 23.96
C VAL A 134 4.49 10.31 23.03
N TYR A 135 3.31 9.93 23.50
CA TYR A 135 2.07 10.16 22.73
C TYR A 135 1.68 11.63 22.79
N LEU A 136 1.38 12.22 21.63
CA LEU A 136 0.99 13.64 21.55
C LEU A 136 -0.20 13.96 22.47
N GLU A 137 -1.19 13.06 22.53
CA GLU A 137 -2.41 13.19 23.34
C GLU A 137 -2.18 13.41 24.84
N ARG A 138 -1.09 12.86 25.39
CA ARG A 138 -0.93 12.75 26.85
C ARG A 138 0.48 13.04 27.36
N GLY A 139 1.45 13.22 26.48
CA GLY A 139 2.85 13.49 26.83
C GLY A 139 3.54 12.39 27.61
N LYS A 140 3.00 11.16 27.59
CA LYS A 140 3.53 10.00 28.29
C LYS A 140 4.03 8.96 27.29
N PRO A 141 5.12 8.25 27.60
CA PRO A 141 5.59 7.15 26.76
C PRO A 141 4.58 6.01 26.72
N LEU A 142 4.79 5.06 25.82
CA LEU A 142 4.04 3.82 25.78
C LEU A 142 4.44 2.92 26.95
N SER A 143 3.53 2.73 27.91
CA SER A 143 3.79 1.90 29.09
C SER A 143 3.90 0.41 28.75
N LEU A 144 4.56 -0.35 29.62
CA LEU A 144 4.67 -1.81 29.45
C LEU A 144 3.30 -2.51 29.42
N SER A 145 2.35 -2.06 30.26
CA SER A 145 0.98 -2.60 30.26
C SER A 145 0.32 -2.42 28.90
N GLU A 146 0.42 -1.23 28.32
CA GLU A 146 -0.20 -0.96 27.02
C GLU A 146 0.48 -1.70 25.87
N ARG A 147 1.80 -1.93 25.95
CA ARG A 147 2.50 -2.82 25.00
C ARG A 147 1.93 -4.23 25.06
N GLN A 148 1.73 -4.75 26.28
CA GLN A 148 1.13 -6.06 26.50
C GLN A 148 -0.33 -6.11 26.03
N ASP A 149 -1.12 -5.07 26.29
CA ASP A 149 -2.52 -4.99 25.86
C ASP A 149 -2.65 -4.90 24.34
N LYS A 150 -1.78 -4.12 23.67
CA LYS A 150 -1.71 -4.08 22.20
C LYS A 150 -1.33 -5.43 21.62
N LYS A 151 -0.34 -6.11 22.22
CA LYS A 151 0.07 -7.46 21.81
C LYS A 151 -1.06 -8.47 22.01
N ARG A 152 -1.76 -8.42 23.15
CA ARG A 152 -2.91 -9.29 23.45
C ARG A 152 -4.04 -9.06 22.45
N THR A 153 -4.41 -7.80 22.22
CA THR A 153 -5.43 -7.42 21.22
C THR A 153 -5.07 -7.92 19.82
N PHE A 154 -3.79 -7.85 19.43
CA PHE A 154 -3.32 -8.37 18.15
C PHE A 154 -3.49 -9.90 18.06
N ILE A 155 -3.08 -10.63 19.11
CA ILE A 155 -3.22 -12.09 19.19
C ILE A 155 -4.71 -12.48 19.14
N GLU A 156 -5.55 -11.87 19.98
CA GLU A 156 -6.99 -12.12 20.02
C GLU A 156 -7.65 -11.87 18.66
N ARG A 157 -7.31 -10.78 17.97
CA ARG A 157 -7.82 -10.50 16.61
C ARG A 157 -7.41 -11.57 15.61
N LYS A 158 -6.15 -12.00 15.67
CA LYS A 158 -5.62 -13.05 14.80
C LYS A 158 -6.31 -14.38 15.07
N GLU A 159 -6.43 -14.78 16.34
CA GLU A 159 -7.11 -16.01 16.75
C GLU A 159 -8.59 -16.00 16.37
N ASN A 160 -9.30 -14.89 16.63
CA ASN A 160 -10.68 -14.71 16.21
C ASN A 160 -10.84 -14.85 14.69
N TYR A 161 -9.95 -14.25 13.90
CA TYR A 161 -9.96 -14.42 12.45
C TYR A 161 -9.65 -15.86 12.01
N MET A 162 -8.73 -16.54 12.68
CA MET A 162 -8.35 -17.92 12.35
C MET A 162 -9.40 -18.95 12.79
N SER A 163 -10.24 -18.61 13.79
CA SER A 163 -11.35 -19.45 14.28
C SER A 163 -12.59 -19.39 13.39
N ARG A 164 -12.66 -18.42 12.48
CA ARG A 164 -13.80 -18.22 11.59
C ARG A 164 -13.88 -19.33 10.54
N THR A 165 -14.98 -20.09 10.57
CA THR A 165 -15.25 -21.21 9.65
C THR A 165 -15.46 -20.76 8.20
N ASP A 166 -15.73 -19.47 7.98
CA ASP A 166 -15.95 -18.86 6.66
C ASP A 166 -14.67 -18.33 6.00
N VAL A 167 -13.49 -18.50 6.61
CA VAL A 167 -12.19 -18.12 6.01
C VAL A 167 -11.63 -19.31 5.25
N PRO A 168 -11.91 -19.47 3.93
CA PRO A 168 -11.74 -20.74 3.22
C PRO A 168 -10.41 -20.79 2.46
N ARG A 169 -9.36 -20.12 2.97
CA ARG A 169 -8.09 -19.93 2.23
C ARG A 169 -6.91 -20.58 2.95
N PRO A 170 -6.54 -21.83 2.58
CA PRO A 170 -5.42 -22.57 3.17
C PRO A 170 -4.09 -21.80 3.14
N ASP A 171 -3.88 -20.98 2.12
CA ASP A 171 -2.70 -20.13 1.98
C ASP A 171 -2.61 -19.05 3.05
N VAL A 172 -3.73 -18.40 3.39
CA VAL A 172 -3.78 -17.41 4.47
C VAL A 172 -3.60 -18.09 5.82
N PHE A 173 -4.21 -19.26 6.00
CA PHE A 173 -4.07 -20.05 7.21
C PHE A 173 -2.59 -20.40 7.46
N TYR A 174 -1.89 -20.91 6.44
CA TYR A 174 -0.48 -21.23 6.53
C TYR A 174 0.38 -20.01 6.91
N LEU A 175 0.19 -18.88 6.22
CA LEU A 175 0.96 -17.66 6.48
C LEU A 175 0.75 -17.13 7.91
N ASN A 176 -0.45 -17.32 8.48
CA ASN A 176 -0.76 -16.93 9.86
C ASN A 176 -0.36 -18.00 10.90
N ALA A 177 -0.33 -19.28 10.57
CA ALA A 177 -0.05 -20.36 11.51
C ALA A 177 1.44 -20.53 11.85
N SER A 178 2.34 -19.91 11.09
CA SER A 178 3.79 -20.05 11.27
C SER A 178 4.29 -19.31 12.53
N SER A 179 4.22 -19.97 13.69
CA SER A 179 4.76 -19.46 14.97
C SER A 179 6.27 -19.15 14.91
N ARG A 180 7.00 -19.83 14.02
CA ARG A 180 8.43 -19.59 13.76
C ARG A 180 8.69 -18.21 13.15
N THR A 181 7.71 -17.67 12.40
CA THR A 181 7.80 -16.34 11.77
C THR A 181 7.97 -15.26 12.83
N SER A 182 7.10 -15.24 13.84
CA SER A 182 7.17 -14.23 14.91
C SER A 182 8.51 -14.25 15.66
N THR A 183 8.97 -15.44 16.06
CA THR A 183 10.22 -15.58 16.82
C THR A 183 11.43 -15.15 16.02
N PHE A 184 11.48 -15.54 14.74
CA PHE A 184 12.55 -15.13 13.83
C PHE A 184 12.54 -13.60 13.61
N LEU A 185 11.39 -13.03 13.27
CA LEU A 185 11.26 -11.60 12.96
C LEU A 185 11.61 -10.72 14.16
N ASN A 186 11.20 -11.08 15.37
CA ASN A 186 11.56 -10.34 16.58
C ASN A 186 13.07 -10.33 16.83
N ARG A 187 13.73 -11.48 16.66
CA ARG A 187 15.19 -11.55 16.79
C ARG A 187 15.89 -10.71 15.73
N GLN A 188 15.43 -10.78 14.47
CA GLN A 188 16.03 -10.00 13.40
C GLN A 188 15.82 -8.50 13.60
N HIS A 189 14.61 -8.06 13.96
CA HIS A 189 14.34 -6.66 14.22
C HIS A 189 15.28 -6.10 15.30
N ASN A 190 15.36 -6.76 16.47
CA ASN A 190 16.22 -6.32 17.55
C ASN A 190 17.70 -6.29 17.14
N ALA A 191 18.16 -7.29 16.37
CA ALA A 191 19.54 -7.34 15.89
C ALA A 191 19.85 -6.33 14.77
N ARG A 192 18.83 -5.83 14.06
CA ARG A 192 18.97 -5.01 12.84
C ARG A 192 18.34 -3.63 12.96
N GLN A 193 17.90 -3.22 14.15
CA GLN A 193 17.28 -1.92 14.38
C GLN A 193 18.12 -0.77 13.82
N LYS A 194 19.43 -0.74 14.14
CA LYS A 194 20.35 0.28 13.59
C LYS A 194 20.42 0.28 12.06
N ALA A 195 20.41 -0.89 11.43
CA ALA A 195 20.42 -0.99 9.97
C ALA A 195 19.11 -0.47 9.36
N ALA A 196 17.98 -0.71 10.03
CA ALA A 196 16.69 -0.16 9.64
C ALA A 196 16.65 1.37 9.79
N GLU A 197 17.18 1.90 10.90
CA GLU A 197 17.31 3.35 11.14
C GLU A 197 18.17 4.01 10.05
N SER A 198 19.37 3.48 9.76
CA SER A 198 20.20 4.00 8.67
C SER A 198 19.50 3.90 7.29
N ALA A 199 18.73 2.84 7.05
CA ALA A 199 17.96 2.72 5.81
C ALA A 199 16.82 3.76 5.71
N ILE A 200 16.25 4.18 6.85
CA ILE A 200 15.26 5.26 6.93
C ILE A 200 15.91 6.62 6.72
N GLU A 201 17.06 6.88 7.36
CA GLU A 201 17.84 8.11 7.19
C GLU A 201 18.23 8.35 5.73
N ALA A 202 18.55 7.27 5.00
CA ALA A 202 18.87 7.33 3.57
C ALA A 202 17.65 7.62 2.67
N LEU A 203 16.42 7.55 3.18
CA LEU A 203 15.23 7.93 2.41
C LEU A 203 15.18 9.45 2.23
N PRO A 204 14.65 9.94 1.09
CA PRO A 204 14.38 11.36 0.94
C PRO A 204 13.33 11.80 1.96
N ILE A 205 13.44 13.05 2.42
CA ILE A 205 12.52 13.63 3.41
C ILE A 205 11.09 13.61 2.85
N TYR A 206 10.93 14.05 1.60
CA TYR A 206 9.69 14.04 0.84
C TYR A 206 9.79 13.04 -0.31
N ASP A 207 8.67 12.41 -0.68
CA ASP A 207 8.60 11.65 -1.93
C ASP A 207 8.45 12.57 -3.16
N ALA A 208 8.34 11.98 -4.35
CA ALA A 208 8.21 12.72 -5.60
C ALA A 208 6.91 13.56 -5.68
N ASP A 209 5.94 13.26 -4.83
CA ASP A 209 4.67 13.97 -4.71
C ASP A 209 4.70 14.99 -3.55
N GLY A 210 5.89 15.26 -2.98
CA GLY A 210 6.07 16.22 -1.89
C GLY A 210 5.59 15.73 -0.51
N LYS A 211 5.25 14.44 -0.36
CA LYS A 211 4.71 13.90 0.90
C LYS A 211 5.83 13.45 1.81
N ALA A 212 5.75 13.78 3.11
CA ALA A 212 6.76 13.40 4.11
C ALA A 212 6.92 11.87 4.17
N LYS A 213 8.02 11.37 3.58
CA LYS A 213 8.29 9.94 3.42
C LYS A 213 9.09 9.41 4.60
N ARG A 214 10.18 10.08 4.98
CA ARG A 214 11.07 9.61 6.05
C ARG A 214 10.35 9.51 7.39
N GLY A 215 9.76 10.61 7.85
CA GLY A 215 9.02 10.67 9.12
C GLY A 215 7.94 9.59 9.22
N TYR A 216 7.11 9.45 8.18
CA TYR A 216 6.08 8.42 8.13
C TYR A 216 6.62 6.99 8.21
N VAL A 217 7.70 6.68 7.50
CA VAL A 217 8.28 5.33 7.53
C VAL A 217 8.84 5.02 8.91
N SER A 218 9.41 6.01 9.60
CA SER A 218 9.83 5.84 10.99
C SER A 218 8.66 5.62 11.94
N GLN A 219 7.60 6.43 11.82
CA GLN A 219 6.38 6.28 12.61
C GLN A 219 5.77 4.90 12.41
N MET A 220 5.64 4.46 11.16
CA MET A 220 5.23 3.11 10.79
C MET A 220 6.03 2.02 11.50
N LEU A 221 7.36 2.17 11.56
CA LEU A 221 8.23 1.23 12.25
C LEU A 221 7.96 1.23 13.76
N SER A 222 7.74 2.40 14.37
CA SER A 222 7.35 2.52 15.78
C SER A 222 5.99 1.87 16.09
N TYR A 223 5.09 1.82 15.10
CA TYR A 223 3.77 1.19 15.21
C TYR A 223 3.76 -0.31 14.98
N LEU A 224 4.82 -0.87 14.41
CA LEU A 224 4.86 -2.31 14.24
C LEU A 224 4.67 -2.97 15.62
N PRO A 225 3.75 -3.96 15.72
CA PRO A 225 3.57 -4.70 16.94
C PRO A 225 4.93 -5.18 17.43
N ASP A 226 5.12 -5.25 18.75
CA ASP A 226 6.36 -5.77 19.33
C ASP A 226 6.66 -7.22 18.88
N THR A 227 5.72 -7.88 18.22
CA THR A 227 5.86 -9.22 17.64
C THR A 227 6.36 -9.24 16.20
N PHE A 228 6.43 -8.09 15.49
CA PHE A 228 6.82 -7.90 14.07
C PHE A 228 6.14 -8.84 13.06
N GLU A 229 5.19 -9.62 13.54
CA GLU A 229 4.54 -10.71 12.83
C GLU A 229 3.46 -10.13 11.92
N PRO A 230 3.53 -10.38 10.60
CA PRO A 230 2.44 -10.01 9.72
C PRO A 230 1.19 -10.84 10.08
N PHE A 231 0.06 -10.17 10.26
CA PHE A 231 -1.25 -10.81 10.30
C PHE A 231 -1.91 -10.67 8.94
N TYR A 232 -2.09 -11.78 8.23
CA TYR A 232 -2.64 -11.81 6.88
C TYR A 232 -4.16 -11.99 6.86
N GLU A 233 -4.84 -11.28 5.96
CA GLU A 233 -6.24 -11.46 5.63
C GLU A 233 -6.44 -11.63 4.12
N ALA A 234 -7.45 -12.41 3.76
CA ALA A 234 -8.06 -12.35 2.44
C ALA A 234 -9.17 -11.29 2.41
N LYS A 235 -9.26 -10.56 1.31
CA LYS A 235 -10.36 -9.64 1.02
C LYS A 235 -11.32 -10.26 0.00
N GLY A 236 -12.62 -9.98 0.12
CA GLY A 236 -13.65 -10.67 -0.67
C GLY A 236 -13.60 -10.41 -2.18
N ASP A 237 -13.15 -9.22 -2.61
CA ASP A 237 -13.18 -8.79 -4.00
C ASP A 237 -11.81 -8.86 -4.71
N THR A 238 -10.84 -9.55 -4.11
CA THR A 238 -9.49 -9.73 -4.65
C THR A 238 -8.84 -11.03 -4.16
N HIS A 239 -8.09 -11.70 -5.02
CA HIS A 239 -7.30 -12.88 -4.63
C HIS A 239 -6.03 -12.53 -3.85
N ARG A 240 -5.64 -11.25 -3.79
CA ARG A 240 -4.44 -10.83 -3.07
C ARG A 240 -4.60 -11.04 -1.57
N ILE A 241 -3.51 -11.45 -0.93
CA ILE A 241 -3.39 -11.59 0.52
C ILE A 241 -2.79 -10.30 1.05
N TYR A 242 -3.51 -9.61 1.93
CA TYR A 242 -3.06 -8.37 2.55
C TYR A 242 -2.68 -8.60 3.99
N THR A 243 -1.86 -7.72 4.53
CA THR A 243 -1.70 -7.61 5.97
C THR A 243 -2.81 -6.75 6.57
N ASN A 244 -3.26 -7.12 7.77
CA ASN A 244 -4.21 -6.37 8.56
C ASN A 244 -3.46 -5.33 9.40
N GLY A 245 -3.82 -4.05 9.22
CA GLY A 245 -3.17 -2.93 9.91
C GLY A 245 -1.76 -2.62 9.39
N THR A 246 -0.99 -1.88 10.19
CA THR A 246 0.39 -1.49 9.89
C THR A 246 1.30 -2.71 9.97
N SER A 247 1.98 -3.03 8.87
CA SER A 247 2.88 -4.19 8.81
C SER A 247 4.16 -3.92 8.02
N LEU A 248 5.09 -4.88 8.08
CA LEU A 248 6.30 -4.87 7.25
C LEU A 248 5.99 -4.77 5.75
N GLN A 249 4.84 -5.23 5.27
CA GLN A 249 4.43 -5.15 3.86
C GLN A 249 4.32 -3.68 3.38
N ASN A 250 3.99 -2.76 4.28
CA ASN A 250 3.76 -1.37 3.97
C ASN A 250 5.05 -0.51 4.00
N LEU A 251 6.16 -1.05 4.53
CA LEU A 251 7.45 -0.35 4.57
C LEU A 251 8.11 -0.31 3.18
N PRO A 252 8.93 0.70 2.84
CA PRO A 252 9.72 0.71 1.61
C PRO A 252 10.65 -0.50 1.48
N SER A 253 10.94 -0.93 0.25
CA SER A 253 11.78 -2.12 -0.02
C SER A 253 13.16 -2.04 0.64
N THR A 254 13.80 -0.87 0.65
CA THR A 254 15.12 -0.66 1.28
C THR A 254 15.09 -0.93 2.79
N VAL A 255 14.05 -0.44 3.46
CA VAL A 255 13.86 -0.65 4.91
C VAL A 255 13.48 -2.10 5.19
N ARG A 256 12.63 -2.73 4.36
CA ARG A 256 12.32 -4.16 4.48
C ARG A 256 13.57 -5.03 4.34
N LYS A 257 14.42 -4.76 3.34
CA LYS A 257 15.69 -5.48 3.13
C LYS A 257 16.61 -5.37 4.35
N ALA A 258 16.70 -4.18 4.96
CA ALA A 258 17.50 -3.97 6.18
C ALA A 258 16.97 -4.77 7.38
N ILE A 259 15.65 -4.77 7.62
CA ILE A 259 15.02 -5.47 8.75
C ILE A 259 15.02 -6.99 8.54
N LEU A 260 14.72 -7.45 7.33
CA LEU A 260 14.49 -8.87 7.06
C LEU A 260 15.77 -9.65 6.75
N ALA A 261 16.92 -9.00 6.59
CA ALA A 261 18.19 -9.68 6.40
C ALA A 261 18.44 -10.72 7.51
N PRO A 262 18.85 -11.97 7.18
CA PRO A 262 19.40 -12.42 5.89
C PRO A 262 18.35 -13.04 4.95
N SER A 263 17.06 -12.78 5.13
CA SER A 263 16.02 -13.26 4.21
C SER A 263 16.22 -12.66 2.83
N LYS A 264 15.96 -13.47 1.80
CA LYS A 264 16.09 -13.10 0.39
C LYS A 264 14.74 -12.72 -0.19
N ASN A 265 14.67 -11.64 -0.95
CA ASN A 265 13.46 -11.19 -1.64
C ASN A 265 13.40 -11.83 -3.03
N TYR A 266 12.30 -12.49 -3.37
CA TYR A 266 12.04 -13.03 -4.69
C TYR A 266 10.79 -12.38 -5.27
N ASP A 267 10.78 -12.11 -6.57
CA ASP A 267 9.69 -11.40 -7.24
C ASP A 267 9.48 -11.95 -8.66
N LEU A 268 8.23 -12.04 -9.10
CA LEU A 268 7.90 -12.45 -10.47
C LEU A 268 8.15 -11.31 -11.46
N LYS A 269 8.98 -11.55 -12.47
CA LYS A 269 9.25 -10.56 -13.53
C LYS A 269 7.98 -10.18 -14.30
N ALA A 270 7.47 -8.97 -14.03
CA ALA A 270 6.34 -8.39 -14.77
C ALA A 270 5.12 -9.32 -14.88
N ALA A 271 4.82 -10.07 -13.80
CA ALA A 271 3.81 -11.14 -13.79
C ALA A 271 2.48 -10.73 -14.40
N GLN A 272 1.91 -9.62 -13.94
CA GLN A 272 0.61 -9.15 -14.41
C GLN A 272 0.63 -8.79 -15.89
N LEU A 273 1.72 -8.19 -16.38
CA LEU A 273 1.86 -7.87 -17.79
C LEU A 273 1.94 -9.14 -18.64
N ALA A 274 2.65 -10.18 -18.17
CA ALA A 274 2.68 -11.48 -18.83
C ALA A 274 1.33 -12.18 -18.85
N ILE A 275 0.59 -12.11 -17.74
CA ILE A 275 -0.76 -12.66 -17.66
C ILE A 275 -1.69 -11.92 -18.63
N MET A 276 -1.65 -10.58 -18.67
CA MET A 276 -2.44 -9.77 -19.59
C MET A 276 -2.08 -10.06 -21.04
N ALA A 277 -0.79 -10.11 -21.37
CA ALA A 277 -0.31 -10.39 -22.71
C ALA A 277 -0.86 -11.73 -23.23
N LYS A 278 -0.91 -12.76 -22.38
CA LYS A 278 -1.55 -14.04 -22.69
C LYS A 278 -3.06 -13.94 -22.80
N HIS A 279 -3.75 -13.56 -21.72
CA HIS A 279 -5.22 -13.66 -21.61
C HIS A 279 -5.98 -12.61 -22.42
N TRP A 280 -5.32 -11.52 -22.80
CA TRP A 280 -5.88 -10.50 -23.69
C TRP A 280 -5.37 -10.61 -25.12
N GLU A 281 -4.57 -11.64 -25.42
CA GLU A 281 -4.03 -11.96 -26.74
C GLU A 281 -3.28 -10.76 -27.34
N VAL A 282 -2.29 -10.25 -26.59
CA VAL A 282 -1.45 -9.11 -26.99
C VAL A 282 -0.08 -9.63 -27.40
N SER A 283 0.04 -10.10 -28.65
CA SER A 283 1.24 -10.78 -29.16
C SER A 283 2.49 -9.89 -29.11
N GLU A 284 2.36 -8.59 -29.32
CA GLU A 284 3.47 -7.63 -29.23
C GLU A 284 4.07 -7.59 -27.83
N LEU A 285 3.23 -7.70 -26.80
CA LEU A 285 3.69 -7.76 -25.42
C LEU A 285 4.26 -9.14 -25.07
N GLN A 286 3.68 -10.23 -25.59
CA GLN A 286 4.24 -11.57 -25.37
C GLN A 286 5.67 -11.65 -25.92
N ALA A 287 5.88 -11.23 -27.17
CA ALA A 287 7.20 -11.17 -27.78
C ALA A 287 8.16 -10.25 -27.03
N LEU A 288 7.67 -9.11 -26.51
CA LEU A 288 8.49 -8.22 -25.69
C LEU A 288 8.94 -8.88 -24.38
N LEU A 289 8.05 -9.63 -23.72
CA LEU A 289 8.33 -10.29 -22.44
C LEU A 289 9.32 -11.44 -22.59
N GLU A 290 9.24 -12.20 -23.68
CA GLU A 290 10.18 -13.29 -23.99
C GLU A 290 11.63 -12.80 -24.18
N ASN A 291 11.81 -11.56 -24.65
CA ASN A 291 13.12 -10.92 -24.81
C ASN A 291 13.72 -10.38 -23.49
N GLY A 292 12.97 -10.38 -22.38
CA GLY A 292 13.45 -10.08 -21.03
C GLY A 292 13.68 -8.60 -20.67
N GLU A 293 14.03 -7.72 -21.61
CA GLU A 293 14.28 -6.28 -21.37
C GLU A 293 13.05 -5.39 -21.52
N VAL A 294 11.94 -5.79 -20.89
CA VAL A 294 10.62 -5.14 -21.03
C VAL A 294 10.66 -3.65 -20.75
N TRP A 295 11.21 -3.25 -19.59
CA TRP A 295 11.09 -1.88 -19.11
C TRP A 295 11.98 -0.91 -19.88
N ASN A 296 13.21 -1.31 -20.21
CA ASN A 296 14.12 -0.48 -21.01
C ASN A 296 13.55 -0.28 -22.42
N THR A 297 13.03 -1.35 -23.03
CA THR A 297 12.40 -1.27 -24.35
C THR A 297 11.18 -0.36 -24.34
N LEU A 298 10.34 -0.43 -23.30
CA LEU A 298 9.19 0.46 -23.17
C LEU A 298 9.61 1.93 -23.00
N CYS A 299 10.61 2.21 -22.15
CA CYS A 299 11.20 3.55 -22.01
C CYS A 299 11.63 4.11 -23.37
N LEU A 300 12.44 3.36 -24.11
CA LEU A 300 12.93 3.77 -25.43
C LEU A 300 11.78 3.97 -26.43
N SER A 301 10.81 3.06 -26.48
CA SER A 301 9.67 3.16 -27.40
C SER A 301 8.73 4.33 -27.12
N LEU A 302 8.76 4.87 -25.90
CA LEU A 302 7.93 5.98 -25.45
C LEU A 302 8.71 7.29 -25.34
N GLY A 303 10.00 7.30 -25.73
CA GLY A 303 10.85 8.49 -25.62
C GLY A 303 11.13 8.92 -24.16
N VAL A 304 10.99 8.01 -23.21
CA VAL A 304 11.22 8.29 -21.78
C VAL A 304 12.62 7.80 -21.39
N PRO A 305 13.41 8.58 -20.63
CA PRO A 305 14.73 8.15 -20.17
C PRO A 305 14.69 6.81 -19.42
N ILE A 306 15.68 5.95 -19.63
CA ILE A 306 15.73 4.61 -18.99
C ILE A 306 15.73 4.70 -17.45
N GLY A 307 16.31 5.77 -16.88
CA GLY A 307 16.29 6.04 -15.44
C GLY A 307 14.89 6.27 -14.85
N GLU A 308 13.89 6.54 -15.69
CA GLU A 308 12.51 6.85 -15.29
C GLU A 308 11.57 5.63 -15.38
N LYS A 309 12.13 4.42 -15.28
CA LYS A 309 11.39 3.14 -15.26
C LYS A 309 10.17 3.15 -14.33
N GLY A 310 10.24 3.85 -13.19
CA GLY A 310 9.12 3.98 -12.26
C GLY A 310 7.89 4.66 -12.88
N LYS A 311 8.10 5.74 -13.66
CA LYS A 311 7.04 6.47 -14.35
C LYS A 311 6.40 5.61 -15.46
N ILE A 312 7.22 4.87 -16.22
CA ILE A 312 6.73 3.93 -17.24
C ILE A 312 5.92 2.79 -16.62
N LYS A 313 6.39 2.17 -15.52
CA LYS A 313 5.60 1.15 -14.80
C LYS A 313 4.23 1.69 -14.38
N ARG A 314 4.19 2.90 -13.81
CA ARG A 314 2.94 3.56 -13.40
C ARG A 314 2.01 3.75 -14.61
N LEU A 315 2.54 4.25 -15.73
CA LEU A 315 1.78 4.45 -16.98
C LEU A 315 1.22 3.14 -17.55
N VAL A 316 2.05 2.09 -17.65
CA VAL A 316 1.66 0.77 -18.19
C VAL A 316 0.54 0.15 -17.36
N TYR A 317 0.68 0.12 -16.04
CA TYR A 317 -0.36 -0.47 -15.17
C TYR A 317 -1.61 0.41 -15.08
N SER A 318 -1.47 1.73 -15.12
CA SER A 318 -2.63 2.64 -15.21
C SER A 318 -3.41 2.41 -16.52
N THR A 319 -2.67 2.17 -17.60
CA THR A 319 -3.23 1.79 -18.89
C THR A 319 -3.96 0.47 -18.80
N ALA A 320 -3.34 -0.57 -18.25
CA ALA A 320 -3.97 -1.87 -18.10
C ALA A 320 -5.24 -1.85 -17.24
N PHE A 321 -5.20 -1.17 -16.09
CA PHE A 321 -6.28 -1.23 -15.08
C PHE A 321 -7.37 -0.16 -15.24
N GLY A 322 -7.37 0.60 -16.34
CA GLY A 322 -8.53 1.40 -16.73
C GLY A 322 -8.57 2.81 -16.16
N MET A 323 -7.40 3.44 -15.97
CA MET A 323 -7.31 4.88 -15.72
C MET A 323 -7.99 5.67 -16.86
N SER A 324 -8.58 6.83 -16.54
CA SER A 324 -9.24 7.70 -17.52
C SER A 324 -8.25 8.21 -18.56
N PRO A 325 -8.69 8.50 -19.79
CA PRO A 325 -7.83 9.10 -20.81
C PRO A 325 -7.14 10.38 -20.33
N ASP A 326 -7.87 11.26 -19.64
CA ASP A 326 -7.31 12.51 -19.11
C ASP A 326 -6.14 12.25 -18.16
N ASN A 327 -6.30 11.32 -17.21
CA ASN A 327 -5.24 11.00 -16.26
C ASN A 327 -4.08 10.24 -16.93
N LEU A 328 -4.34 9.42 -17.95
CA LEU A 328 -3.28 8.79 -18.74
C LEU A 328 -2.43 9.82 -19.50
N ALA A 329 -3.07 10.84 -20.07
CA ALA A 329 -2.36 11.93 -20.73
C ALA A 329 -1.47 12.71 -19.75
N ILE A 330 -1.97 13.00 -18.55
CA ILE A 330 -1.19 13.63 -17.47
C ILE A 330 0.02 12.75 -17.09
N LEU A 331 -0.21 11.46 -16.82
CA LEU A 331 0.88 10.54 -16.46
C LEU A 331 1.93 10.43 -17.55
N TYR A 332 1.53 10.46 -18.82
CA TYR A 332 2.48 10.36 -19.91
C TYR A 332 3.29 11.66 -20.08
N GLY A 333 2.64 12.82 -20.04
CA GLY A 333 3.37 14.11 -20.04
C GLY A 333 4.35 14.23 -18.86
N GLN A 334 3.99 13.71 -17.68
CA GLN A 334 4.89 13.61 -16.52
C GLN A 334 6.05 12.63 -16.75
N ALA A 335 5.80 11.50 -17.41
CA ALA A 335 6.84 10.53 -17.78
C ALA A 335 7.86 11.13 -18.77
N LEU A 336 7.41 12.00 -19.67
CA LEU A 336 8.25 12.74 -20.62
C LEU A 336 8.97 13.94 -19.99
N GLY A 337 8.68 14.30 -18.74
CA GLY A 337 9.20 15.51 -18.09
C GLY A 337 8.64 16.81 -18.66
N GLN A 338 7.52 16.74 -19.39
CA GLN A 338 6.85 17.90 -20.00
C GLN A 338 5.76 18.49 -19.10
N LEU A 339 5.32 17.74 -18.09
CA LEU A 339 4.39 18.18 -17.06
C LEU A 339 5.02 18.00 -15.67
N ASN A 340 4.75 18.95 -14.77
CA ASN A 340 5.14 18.83 -13.37
C ASN A 340 4.31 17.74 -12.66
N SER A 341 4.84 17.20 -11.56
CA SER A 341 4.13 16.22 -10.72
C SER A 341 2.88 16.80 -10.04
N ASP A 342 2.84 18.12 -9.87
CA ASP A 342 1.76 18.87 -9.23
C ASP A 342 0.53 19.00 -10.18
N ALA A 343 -0.27 17.93 -10.22
CA ALA A 343 -1.36 17.72 -11.19
C ALA A 343 -2.49 18.76 -11.12
N THR A 344 -2.61 19.50 -10.01
CA THR A 344 -3.63 20.53 -9.82
C THR A 344 -3.33 21.85 -10.50
N LYS A 345 -2.05 22.16 -10.74
CA LYS A 345 -1.66 23.47 -11.27
C LYS A 345 -1.45 23.47 -12.79
N ASN A 346 -1.21 22.31 -13.41
CA ASN A 346 -0.87 22.22 -14.83
C ASN A 346 -1.55 21.02 -15.52
N ARG A 347 -2.89 21.04 -15.64
CA ARG A 347 -3.56 20.12 -16.56
C ARG A 347 -3.14 20.45 -18.00
N PRO A 348 -2.78 19.45 -18.83
CA PRO A 348 -2.46 19.71 -20.22
C PRO A 348 -3.69 20.33 -20.89
N ASP A 349 -3.45 21.30 -21.77
CA ASP A 349 -4.51 21.81 -22.64
C ASP A 349 -5.04 20.69 -23.55
N GLU A 350 -6.18 20.95 -24.21
CA GLU A 350 -6.83 19.97 -25.06
C GLU A 350 -5.92 19.43 -26.19
N LYS A 351 -5.05 20.27 -26.74
CA LYS A 351 -4.14 19.90 -27.83
C LYS A 351 -3.03 18.98 -27.32
N ALA A 352 -2.40 19.33 -26.20
CA ALA A 352 -1.38 18.51 -25.54
C ALA A 352 -1.98 17.16 -25.08
N ARG A 353 -3.20 17.18 -24.52
CA ARG A 353 -3.93 15.98 -24.14
C ARG A 353 -4.16 15.06 -25.34
N ALA A 354 -4.69 15.59 -26.44
CA ALA A 354 -4.92 14.81 -27.66
C ALA A 354 -3.61 14.25 -28.22
N HIS A 355 -2.53 15.03 -28.19
CA HIS A 355 -1.20 14.61 -28.61
C HIS A 355 -0.70 13.41 -27.79
N TYR A 356 -0.73 13.49 -26.46
CA TYR A 356 -0.27 12.40 -25.60
C TYR A 356 -1.10 11.12 -25.77
N LEU A 357 -2.42 11.25 -25.89
CA LEU A 357 -3.29 10.10 -26.14
C LEU A 357 -2.97 9.43 -27.48
N ASN A 358 -2.77 10.23 -28.54
CA ASN A 358 -2.40 9.70 -29.85
C ASN A 358 -1.04 8.99 -29.80
N LEU A 359 -0.04 9.54 -29.10
CA LEU A 359 1.25 8.89 -28.90
C LEU A 359 1.13 7.55 -28.14
N LEU A 360 0.26 7.47 -27.13
CA LEU A 360 0.00 6.20 -26.41
C LEU A 360 -0.69 5.17 -27.31
N GLU A 361 -1.70 5.58 -28.07
CA GLU A 361 -2.46 4.69 -28.95
C GLU A 361 -1.66 4.22 -30.16
N SER A 362 -0.74 5.05 -30.67
CA SER A 362 0.16 4.72 -31.78
C SER A 362 1.40 3.94 -31.35
N ASN A 363 1.76 3.91 -30.06
CA ASN A 363 2.87 3.10 -29.59
C ASN A 363 2.56 1.60 -29.76
N LYS A 364 3.50 0.87 -30.36
CA LYS A 364 3.38 -0.57 -30.66
C LYS A 364 2.91 -1.41 -29.47
N TYR A 365 3.40 -1.13 -28.26
CA TYR A 365 3.14 -1.96 -27.08
C TYR A 365 1.91 -1.47 -26.31
N LEU A 366 1.84 -0.15 -26.02
CA LEU A 366 0.73 0.42 -25.25
C LEU A 366 -0.58 0.49 -26.06
N GLY A 367 -0.50 0.77 -27.37
CA GLY A 367 -1.64 0.70 -28.27
C GLY A 367 -2.22 -0.71 -28.32
N ALA A 368 -1.36 -1.73 -28.47
CA ALA A 368 -1.77 -3.14 -28.45
C ALA A 368 -2.37 -3.55 -27.08
N LEU A 369 -1.78 -3.09 -25.97
CA LEU A 369 -2.33 -3.29 -24.62
C LEU A 369 -3.71 -2.65 -24.45
N LEU A 370 -3.90 -1.42 -24.93
CA LEU A 370 -5.19 -0.72 -24.90
C LEU A 370 -6.26 -1.48 -25.70
N GLN A 371 -5.91 -2.02 -26.86
CA GLN A 371 -6.81 -2.84 -27.67
C GLN A 371 -7.14 -4.17 -26.96
N GLY A 372 -6.14 -4.87 -26.42
CA GLY A 372 -6.34 -6.09 -25.62
C GLY A 372 -7.27 -5.85 -24.43
N ARG A 373 -7.06 -4.75 -23.68
CA ARG A 373 -7.94 -4.32 -22.61
C ARG A 373 -9.37 -4.08 -23.10
N LYS A 374 -9.56 -3.39 -24.23
CA LYS A 374 -10.89 -3.14 -24.83
C LYS A 374 -11.58 -4.47 -25.17
N ARG A 375 -10.87 -5.45 -25.74
CA ARG A 375 -11.39 -6.80 -26.02
C ARG A 375 -11.79 -7.53 -24.73
N ALA A 376 -10.92 -7.54 -23.73
CA ALA A 376 -11.18 -8.19 -22.45
C ALA A 376 -12.37 -7.55 -21.71
N ALA A 377 -12.45 -6.22 -21.70
CA ALA A 377 -13.58 -5.48 -21.13
C ALA A 377 -14.89 -5.81 -21.87
N LYS A 378 -14.87 -5.90 -23.21
CA LYS A 378 -16.03 -6.31 -24.01
C LYS A 378 -16.47 -7.74 -23.65
N ARG A 379 -15.53 -8.68 -23.49
CA ARG A 379 -15.82 -10.06 -23.05
C ARG A 379 -16.53 -10.05 -21.69
N ILE A 380 -15.97 -9.41 -20.67
CA ILE A 380 -16.59 -9.36 -19.33
C ILE A 380 -17.95 -8.65 -19.39
N SER A 381 -18.07 -7.58 -20.19
CA SER A 381 -19.35 -6.89 -20.36
C SER A 381 -20.41 -7.78 -21.02
N SER A 382 -20.04 -8.63 -21.98
CA SER A 382 -20.96 -9.56 -22.65
C SER A 382 -21.35 -10.76 -21.77
N THR A 383 -20.36 -11.38 -21.13
CA THR A 383 -20.55 -12.60 -20.30
C THR A 383 -21.08 -12.30 -18.91
N LYS A 384 -20.87 -11.07 -18.42
CA LYS A 384 -21.13 -10.67 -17.03
C LYS A 384 -20.41 -11.58 -16.03
N THR A 385 -19.25 -12.14 -16.38
CA THR A 385 -18.46 -12.96 -15.48
C THR A 385 -16.96 -12.66 -15.58
N ALA A 386 -16.27 -12.79 -14.45
CA ALA A 386 -14.82 -12.83 -14.37
C ALA A 386 -14.41 -14.29 -14.10
N ARG A 387 -13.32 -14.77 -14.71
CA ARG A 387 -12.84 -16.15 -14.50
C ARG A 387 -11.52 -16.16 -13.74
N ASP A 388 -11.49 -16.81 -12.59
CA ASP A 388 -10.28 -16.97 -11.78
C ASP A 388 -9.29 -17.99 -12.39
N ALA A 389 -8.15 -18.22 -11.73
CA ALA A 389 -7.12 -19.14 -12.21
C ALA A 389 -7.57 -20.62 -12.22
N ASP A 390 -8.52 -20.98 -11.37
CA ASP A 390 -9.10 -22.33 -11.28
C ASP A 390 -10.24 -22.52 -12.29
N GLY A 391 -10.55 -21.50 -13.09
CA GLY A 391 -11.61 -21.52 -14.09
C GLY A 391 -13.00 -21.21 -13.53
N LYS A 392 -13.12 -20.90 -12.23
CA LYS A 392 -14.40 -20.55 -11.61
C LYS A 392 -14.84 -19.15 -12.02
N GLU A 393 -16.13 -19.01 -12.25
CA GLU A 393 -16.75 -17.77 -12.68
C GLU A 393 -17.32 -16.96 -11.50
N HIS A 394 -17.08 -15.65 -11.53
CA HIS A 394 -17.49 -14.67 -10.53
C HIS A 394 -18.36 -13.62 -11.19
N LYS A 395 -19.51 -13.33 -10.57
CA LYS A 395 -20.53 -12.41 -11.09
C LYS A 395 -20.30 -11.00 -10.55
N PRO A 396 -20.85 -9.95 -11.18
CA PRO A 396 -20.76 -8.59 -10.71
C PRO A 396 -21.18 -8.42 -9.24
N ARG A 397 -22.17 -9.17 -8.73
CA ARG A 397 -22.58 -9.06 -7.31
C ARG A 397 -21.49 -9.42 -6.29
N ASP A 398 -20.46 -10.16 -6.73
CA ASP A 398 -19.35 -10.61 -5.88
C ASP A 398 -18.30 -9.50 -5.67
N PHE A 399 -18.46 -8.35 -6.33
CA PHE A 399 -17.55 -7.21 -6.24
C PHE A 399 -18.21 -6.02 -5.54
N SER A 400 -17.47 -5.42 -4.61
CA SER A 400 -17.91 -4.31 -3.74
C SER A 400 -18.16 -2.99 -4.49
N LYS A 401 -17.50 -2.76 -5.63
CA LYS A 401 -17.60 -1.49 -6.37
C LYS A 401 -18.95 -1.30 -7.07
N SER A 402 -19.37 -0.04 -7.19
CA SER A 402 -20.53 0.35 -7.98
C SER A 402 -20.33 0.07 -9.49
N MET A 403 -21.44 -0.19 -10.19
CA MET A 403 -21.49 -0.28 -11.66
C MET A 403 -21.27 1.08 -12.34
N VAL A 404 -21.49 2.18 -11.62
CA VAL A 404 -21.36 3.56 -12.15
C VAL A 404 -19.92 3.80 -12.63
N GLY A 405 -19.79 4.37 -13.83
CA GLY A 405 -18.50 4.71 -14.44
C GLY A 405 -17.61 3.52 -14.78
N GLY A 406 -18.19 2.31 -14.92
CA GLY A 406 -17.44 1.10 -15.30
C GLY A 406 -16.49 0.57 -14.22
N GLY A 407 -16.57 1.09 -12.99
CA GLY A 407 -15.70 0.69 -11.87
C GLY A 407 -15.72 -0.81 -11.60
N LYS A 408 -16.91 -1.43 -11.72
CA LYS A 408 -17.12 -2.86 -11.52
C LYS A 408 -16.36 -3.73 -12.53
N TYR A 409 -16.42 -3.40 -13.82
CA TYR A 409 -15.70 -4.15 -14.86
C TYR A 409 -14.18 -4.04 -14.73
N ARG A 410 -13.67 -2.87 -14.32
CA ARG A 410 -12.24 -2.71 -14.01
C ARG A 410 -11.80 -3.60 -12.84
N SER A 411 -12.60 -3.68 -11.78
CA SER A 411 -12.34 -4.60 -10.66
C SER A 411 -12.35 -6.06 -11.11
N MET A 412 -13.29 -6.44 -11.98
CA MET A 412 -13.36 -7.79 -12.53
C MET A 412 -12.13 -8.14 -13.36
N LEU A 413 -11.65 -7.26 -14.23
CA LEU A 413 -10.39 -7.46 -14.98
C LEU A 413 -9.20 -7.61 -14.02
N ALA A 414 -9.08 -6.72 -13.03
CA ALA A 414 -8.00 -6.78 -12.07
C ALA A 414 -8.01 -8.09 -11.27
N PHE A 415 -9.20 -8.56 -10.89
CA PHE A 415 -9.40 -9.80 -10.17
C PHE A 415 -8.90 -11.02 -10.96
N GLU A 416 -9.20 -11.12 -12.26
CA GLU A 416 -8.72 -12.23 -13.09
C GLU A 416 -7.19 -12.30 -13.14
N MET A 417 -6.53 -11.13 -13.23
CA MET A 417 -5.06 -11.04 -13.27
C MET A 417 -4.46 -11.40 -11.91
N GLN A 418 -5.01 -10.85 -10.82
CA GLN A 418 -4.56 -11.11 -9.45
C GLN A 418 -4.73 -12.58 -9.04
N SER A 419 -5.79 -13.22 -9.53
CA SER A 419 -6.01 -14.66 -9.29
C SER A 419 -4.88 -15.50 -9.87
N ARG A 420 -4.50 -15.23 -11.13
CA ARG A 420 -3.43 -15.94 -11.83
C ARG A 420 -2.05 -15.62 -11.26
N GLU A 421 -1.82 -14.38 -10.84
CA GLU A 421 -0.62 -13.96 -10.11
C GLU A 421 -0.44 -14.79 -8.82
N LYS A 422 -1.51 -14.92 -8.02
CA LYS A 422 -1.50 -15.76 -6.82
C LYS A 422 -1.25 -17.23 -7.18
N TRP A 423 -1.93 -17.76 -8.20
CA TRP A 423 -1.79 -19.15 -8.63
C TRP A 423 -0.35 -19.49 -9.07
N LEU A 424 0.34 -18.55 -9.74
CA LEU A 424 1.76 -18.67 -10.07
C LEU A 424 2.65 -18.74 -8.84
N MET A 425 2.32 -18.00 -7.78
CA MET A 425 3.10 -17.94 -6.54
C MET A 425 2.79 -19.06 -5.54
N GLN A 426 1.66 -19.76 -5.70
CA GLN A 426 1.25 -20.86 -4.84
C GLN A 426 2.33 -21.96 -4.64
N PRO A 427 3.17 -22.35 -5.63
CA PRO A 427 4.24 -23.33 -5.40
C PRO A 427 5.22 -22.92 -4.30
N VAL A 428 5.39 -21.63 -4.01
CA VAL A 428 6.25 -21.16 -2.91
C VAL A 428 5.68 -21.59 -1.56
N ILE A 429 4.36 -21.46 -1.39
CA ILE A 429 3.67 -21.86 -0.16
C ILE A 429 3.73 -23.38 -0.02
N ASP A 430 3.37 -24.11 -1.07
CA ASP A 430 3.37 -25.57 -1.08
C ASP A 430 4.79 -26.10 -0.76
N PHE A 431 5.83 -25.53 -1.39
CA PHE A 431 7.22 -25.92 -1.15
C PHE A 431 7.70 -25.57 0.27
N ALA A 432 7.26 -24.45 0.83
CA ALA A 432 7.58 -24.08 2.20
C ALA A 432 6.92 -25.01 3.22
N GLN A 433 5.70 -25.47 2.96
CA GLN A 433 5.01 -26.50 3.76
C GLN A 433 5.75 -27.83 3.71
N GLU A 434 6.14 -28.29 2.52
CA GLU A 434 6.92 -29.54 2.34
C GLU A 434 8.30 -29.49 3.03
N ASN A 435 8.85 -28.30 3.24
CA ASN A 435 10.17 -28.08 3.82
C ASN A 435 10.11 -27.31 5.15
N GLU A 436 9.05 -27.57 5.93
CA GLU A 436 8.87 -26.92 7.23
C GLU A 436 10.13 -27.08 8.10
N GLY A 437 10.63 -25.96 8.61
CA GLY A 437 11.82 -25.91 9.45
C GLY A 437 13.16 -25.86 8.72
N LYS A 438 13.18 -26.01 7.39
CA LYS A 438 14.37 -25.73 6.55
C LYS A 438 14.30 -24.37 5.88
N MET A 439 13.09 -23.89 5.61
CA MET A 439 12.82 -22.55 5.12
C MET A 439 11.61 -21.93 5.79
N LEU A 440 11.46 -20.63 5.62
CA LEU A 440 10.41 -19.83 6.23
C LEU A 440 10.02 -18.69 5.28
N ILE A 441 8.72 -18.57 5.02
CA ILE A 441 8.17 -17.34 4.41
C ILE A 441 8.11 -16.27 5.50
N THR A 442 8.98 -15.28 5.43
CA THR A 442 9.05 -14.21 6.43
C THR A 442 8.13 -13.04 6.11
N LEU A 443 7.87 -12.80 4.81
CA LEU A 443 6.92 -11.77 4.37
C LEU A 443 6.38 -12.09 2.97
N TRP A 444 5.07 -12.20 2.84
CA TRP A 444 4.36 -12.27 1.57
C TRP A 444 4.06 -10.89 0.98
N LEU A 445 4.35 -10.66 -0.30
CA LEU A 445 4.16 -9.40 -1.02
C LEU A 445 3.32 -9.54 -2.32
N HIS A 446 2.45 -10.54 -2.40
CA HIS A 446 1.66 -10.89 -3.60
C HIS A 446 2.50 -11.59 -4.69
N ASP A 447 3.07 -10.84 -5.65
CA ASP A 447 3.97 -11.32 -6.71
C ASP A 447 5.42 -11.44 -6.23
N GLY A 448 5.70 -10.95 -5.02
CA GLY A 448 6.97 -11.14 -4.33
C GLY A 448 6.85 -11.82 -2.97
N VAL A 449 7.98 -12.27 -2.45
CA VAL A 449 8.08 -13.00 -1.19
C VAL A 449 9.48 -12.89 -0.58
N TYR A 450 9.57 -12.69 0.74
CA TYR A 450 10.81 -12.84 1.49
C TYR A 450 10.88 -14.24 2.08
N ILE A 451 12.01 -14.91 1.83
CA ILE A 451 12.28 -16.27 2.30
C ILE A 451 13.55 -16.26 3.15
N HIS A 452 13.47 -16.84 4.34
CA HIS A 452 14.63 -17.21 5.11
C HIS A 452 14.91 -18.71 4.95
N PHE A 453 16.15 -19.06 4.60
CA PHE A 453 16.62 -20.43 4.61
C PHE A 453 17.42 -20.64 5.89
N PHE A 454 16.98 -21.56 6.74
CA PHE A 454 17.73 -21.90 7.94
C PHE A 454 19.04 -22.56 7.50
N LYS A 455 20.17 -22.08 8.07
CA LYS A 455 21.53 -22.47 7.66
C LYS A 455 21.64 -24.00 7.60
N ASP A 456 21.67 -24.49 6.37
CA ASP A 456 21.92 -25.86 5.97
C ASP A 456 22.76 -25.78 4.68
N ASP A 457 23.68 -26.73 4.50
CA ASP A 457 24.47 -26.92 3.27
C ASP A 457 23.60 -27.04 2.01
N ARG A 458 22.29 -27.29 2.19
CA ARG A 458 21.26 -27.40 1.17
C ARG A 458 20.49 -26.11 0.83
N SER A 459 20.76 -24.98 1.48
CA SER A 459 20.02 -23.72 1.23
C SER A 459 19.97 -23.32 -0.26
N GLY A 460 21.10 -23.44 -0.98
CA GLY A 460 21.14 -23.20 -2.41
C GLY A 460 20.36 -24.21 -3.27
N LYS A 461 20.21 -25.46 -2.81
CA LYS A 461 19.38 -26.47 -3.49
C LYS A 461 17.89 -26.16 -3.30
N LEU A 462 17.48 -25.80 -2.08
CA LEU A 462 16.10 -25.42 -1.78
C LEU A 462 15.67 -24.17 -2.56
N GLU A 463 16.53 -23.15 -2.59
CA GLU A 463 16.30 -21.93 -3.36
C GLU A 463 16.09 -22.22 -4.85
N LYS A 464 16.99 -23.01 -5.46
CA LYS A 464 16.89 -23.40 -6.88
C LYS A 464 15.63 -24.20 -7.16
N GLU A 465 15.26 -25.13 -6.29
CA GLU A 465 14.06 -25.95 -6.47
C GLU A 465 12.78 -25.12 -6.35
N MET A 466 12.69 -24.20 -5.38
CA MET A 466 11.57 -23.27 -5.26
C MET A 466 11.39 -22.44 -6.54
N ILE A 467 12.47 -21.84 -7.04
CA ILE A 467 12.45 -21.06 -8.29
C ILE A 467 12.03 -21.95 -9.47
N ARG A 468 12.60 -23.16 -9.57
CA ARG A 468 12.28 -24.11 -10.65
C ARG A 468 10.79 -24.45 -10.68
N ARG A 469 10.16 -24.70 -9.54
CA ARG A 469 8.72 -25.03 -9.47
C ARG A 469 7.81 -23.89 -9.94
N VAL A 470 8.12 -22.66 -9.53
CA VAL A 470 7.36 -21.47 -9.98
C VAL A 470 7.56 -21.23 -11.47
N ASN A 471 8.80 -21.34 -11.96
CA ASN A 471 9.12 -21.13 -13.38
C ASN A 471 8.52 -22.23 -14.28
N ALA A 472 8.55 -23.49 -13.86
CA ALA A 472 7.91 -24.59 -14.58
C ALA A 472 6.40 -24.37 -14.70
N ARG A 473 5.74 -23.94 -13.60
CA ARG A 473 4.31 -23.59 -13.64
C ARG A 473 4.02 -22.43 -14.60
N ALA A 474 4.89 -21.41 -14.63
CA ALA A 474 4.75 -20.29 -15.56
C ALA A 474 4.90 -20.76 -17.03
N GLU A 475 5.89 -21.60 -17.31
CA GLU A 475 6.17 -22.16 -18.64
C GLU A 475 5.04 -23.07 -19.13
N GLU A 476 4.59 -24.02 -18.31
CA GLU A 476 3.46 -24.92 -18.61
C GLU A 476 2.19 -24.12 -18.93
N ALA A 477 1.95 -23.04 -18.18
CA ALA A 477 0.84 -22.14 -18.42
C ALA A 477 1.18 -21.01 -19.41
N GLY A 478 2.26 -21.10 -20.19
CA GLY A 478 2.61 -20.17 -21.27
C GLY A 478 2.70 -18.71 -20.86
N TYR A 479 3.11 -18.41 -19.63
CA TYR A 479 3.34 -17.07 -19.15
C TYR A 479 4.82 -16.72 -19.29
N ALA A 480 5.14 -15.68 -20.06
CA ALA A 480 6.49 -15.14 -20.20
C ALA A 480 6.91 -14.35 -18.95
N THR A 481 7.07 -15.05 -17.83
CA THR A 481 7.50 -14.53 -16.53
C THR A 481 8.33 -15.57 -15.80
N SER A 482 9.10 -15.14 -14.81
CA SER A 482 9.90 -16.03 -13.96
C SER A 482 10.10 -15.41 -12.59
N LEU A 483 10.20 -16.25 -11.57
CA LEU A 483 10.61 -15.86 -10.23
C LEU A 483 12.11 -15.63 -10.22
N VAL A 484 12.52 -14.47 -9.74
CA VAL A 484 13.93 -14.11 -9.62
C VAL A 484 14.25 -13.52 -8.26
N LEU A 485 15.52 -13.62 -7.86
CA LEU A 485 16.04 -12.88 -6.71
C LEU A 485 16.03 -11.38 -7.04
N ASP A 486 15.36 -10.59 -6.21
CA ASP A 486 15.34 -9.13 -6.31
C ASP A 486 16.62 -8.57 -5.68
N ALA A 487 17.56 -8.18 -6.54
CA ALA A 487 18.87 -7.63 -6.17
C ALA A 487 18.74 -6.38 -5.29
#